data_AF-A0A6B2LUF8-F1
#
_entry.id   AF-A0A6B2LUF8-F1
#
_cell.length_a   1.000
_cell.length_b   1.000
_cell.length_c   1.000
_cell.angle_alpha   90.00
_cell.angle_beta   90.00
_cell.angle_gamma   90.00
#
_symmetry.space_group_name_H-M   'P 1'
#
loop_
_entity.id
_entity.type
_entity.pdbx_description
1 polymer ?
#
loop_
_entity_poly.entity_id
_entity_poly.type
_entity_poly.pdbx_seq_one_letter_code
_entity_poly.pdbx_strand_id
1 'polypeptide(L)'
;MLSSALELNTSLVSLHLRGNFIGIEETKVISRIIETNSTLRSLDLGDNCIGSEGLEMICKSLEINPTLTLIDISNNNIGIEGAKPI
;
A
#
# COMPACT_ATOMS: atom_id res chain seq x y z
N MET A 1 -2.73 -14.19 -6.22
CA MET A 1 -4.08 -14.03 -6.79
C MET A 1 -4.56 -12.58 -6.74
N LEU A 2 -4.43 -11.86 -5.62
CA LEU A 2 -4.79 -10.43 -5.55
C LEU A 2 -3.86 -9.53 -6.39
N SER A 3 -2.56 -9.79 -6.42
CA SER A 3 -1.59 -9.04 -7.24
C SER A 3 -1.90 -9.06 -8.73
N SER A 4 -2.03 -10.24 -9.32
CA SER A 4 -2.28 -10.39 -10.75
C SER A 4 -3.61 -9.74 -11.19
N ALA A 5 -4.62 -9.74 -10.32
CA ALA A 5 -5.90 -9.11 -10.62
C ALA A 5 -5.79 -7.58 -10.65
N LEU A 6 -5.00 -6.98 -9.75
CA LEU A 6 -4.83 -5.53 -9.66
C LEU A 6 -3.79 -4.98 -10.64
N GLU A 7 -2.75 -5.76 -10.97
CA GLU A 7 -1.77 -5.42 -12.01
C GLU A 7 -2.43 -5.28 -13.40
N LEU A 8 -3.40 -6.16 -13.71
CA LEU A 8 -4.14 -6.12 -14.97
C LEU A 8 -5.37 -5.20 -14.93
N ASN A 9 -5.70 -4.64 -13.76
CA ASN A 9 -6.90 -3.84 -13.62
C ASN A 9 -6.69 -2.43 -14.16
N THR A 10 -7.38 -2.11 -15.26
CA THR A 10 -7.28 -0.81 -15.94
C THR A 10 -8.43 0.16 -15.60
N SER A 11 -9.30 -0.18 -14.65
CA SER A 11 -10.48 0.64 -14.33
C SER A 11 -10.67 0.95 -12.84
N LEU A 12 -10.00 0.21 -11.95
CA LEU A 12 -10.15 0.38 -10.51
C LEU A 12 -9.44 1.64 -10.04
N VAL A 13 -10.20 2.54 -9.44
CA VAL A 13 -9.71 3.84 -8.95
C VAL A 13 -9.52 3.87 -7.44
N SER A 14 -10.31 3.08 -6.68
CA SER A 14 -10.20 2.98 -5.23
C SER A 14 -10.21 1.53 -4.77
N LEU A 15 -9.35 1.20 -3.80
CA LEU A 15 -9.26 -0.13 -3.20
C LEU A 15 -9.24 -0.01 -1.68
N HIS A 16 -10.15 -0.71 -1.00
CA HIS A 16 -10.23 -0.72 0.47
C HIS A 16 -9.83 -2.09 0.99
N LEU A 17 -8.76 -2.12 1.79
CA LEU A 17 -8.16 -3.29 2.41
C LEU A 17 -7.99 -3.10 3.93
N ARG A 18 -8.74 -2.18 4.52
CA ARG A 18 -8.75 -1.96 5.97
C ARG A 18 -9.09 -3.23 6.75
N GLY A 19 -8.35 -3.52 7.82
CA GLY A 19 -8.68 -4.62 8.73
C GLY A 19 -8.49 -6.03 8.16
N ASN A 20 -7.61 -6.23 7.19
CA ASN A 20 -7.38 -7.53 6.53
C ASN A 20 -6.15 -8.29 7.05
N PHE A 21 -5.61 -7.91 8.22
CA PHE A 21 -4.42 -8.53 8.82
C PHE A 21 -3.22 -8.59 7.86
N ILE A 22 -3.05 -7.55 7.02
CA ILE A 22 -1.93 -7.43 6.09
C ILE A 22 -0.63 -7.29 6.91
N GLY A 23 0.24 -8.30 6.82
CA GLY A 23 1.56 -8.30 7.41
C GLY A 23 2.65 -7.92 6.41
N ILE A 24 3.90 -8.22 6.76
CA ILE A 24 5.07 -7.84 5.95
C ILE A 24 5.09 -8.52 4.56
N GLU A 25 4.73 -9.80 4.49
CA GLU A 25 4.72 -10.55 3.23
C GLU A 25 3.63 -10.05 2.28
N GLU A 26 2.44 -9.75 2.80
CA GLU A 26 1.35 -9.16 2.02
C GLU A 26 1.69 -7.72 1.62
N THR A 27 2.36 -6.97 2.48
CA THR A 27 2.84 -5.61 2.17
C THR A 27 3.77 -5.61 0.97
N LYS A 28 4.68 -6.58 0.86
CA LYS A 28 5.56 -6.74 -0.30
C LYS A 28 4.78 -6.89 -1.62
N VAL A 29 3.68 -7.62 -1.56
CA VAL A 29 2.78 -7.79 -2.72
C VAL A 29 2.08 -6.47 -3.04
N ILE A 30 1.61 -5.76 -2.02
CA ILE A 30 0.95 -4.44 -2.17
C ILE A 30 1.90 -3.39 -2.73
N SER A 31 3.14 -3.32 -2.26
CA SER A 31 4.19 -2.47 -2.81
C SER A 31 4.39 -2.68 -4.31
N ARG A 32 4.45 -3.95 -4.77
CA ARG A 32 4.57 -4.25 -6.20
C ARG A 32 3.32 -3.85 -7.01
N ILE A 33 2.13 -3.97 -6.42
CA ILE A 33 0.89 -3.47 -7.03
C ILE A 33 0.94 -1.94 -7.14
N ILE A 34 1.39 -1.25 -6.08
CA ILE A 34 1.59 0.20 -6.09
C ILE A 34 2.58 0.58 -7.18
N GLU A 35 3.72 -0.10 -7.36
CA GLU A 35 4.68 0.24 -8.43
C GLU A 35 4.13 0.12 -9.85
N THR A 36 3.25 -0.86 -10.09
CA THR A 36 2.85 -1.28 -11.44
C THR A 36 1.48 -0.78 -11.86
N ASN A 37 0.58 -0.51 -10.90
CA ASN A 37 -0.77 -0.07 -11.21
C ASN A 37 -0.80 1.43 -11.58
N SER A 38 -1.45 1.77 -12.70
CA SER A 38 -1.52 3.13 -13.24
C SER A 38 -2.90 3.79 -13.14
N THR A 39 -3.86 3.12 -12.48
CA THR A 39 -5.28 3.50 -12.47
C THR A 39 -5.78 3.80 -11.07
N LEU A 40 -5.22 3.16 -10.06
CA LEU A 40 -5.53 3.37 -8.66
C LEU A 40 -5.15 4.80 -8.25
N ARG A 41 -6.08 5.47 -7.58
CA ARG A 41 -5.92 6.82 -7.02
C ARG A 41 -6.01 6.83 -5.50
N SER A 42 -6.73 5.87 -4.94
CA SER A 42 -6.99 5.76 -3.51
C SER A 42 -6.78 4.33 -3.01
N LEU A 43 -6.02 4.18 -1.92
CA LEU A 43 -5.74 2.89 -1.28
C LEU A 43 -5.91 3.00 0.24
N ASP A 44 -6.85 2.27 0.81
CA ASP A 44 -7.04 2.19 2.27
C ASP A 44 -6.44 0.89 2.80
N LEU A 45 -5.38 1.01 3.60
CA LEU A 45 -4.67 -0.06 4.31
C LEU A 45 -4.80 0.09 5.83
N GLY A 46 -5.73 0.88 6.35
CA GLY A 46 -5.88 1.13 7.78
C GLY A 46 -6.09 -0.16 8.60
N ASP A 47 -5.84 -0.10 9.91
CA ASP A 47 -6.08 -1.21 10.85
C ASP A 47 -5.45 -2.56 10.39
N ASN A 48 -4.22 -2.54 9.88
CA ASN A 48 -3.48 -3.74 9.47
C ASN A 48 -2.20 -3.92 10.33
N CYS A 49 -1.27 -4.79 9.90
CA CYS A 49 -0.06 -5.16 10.62
C CYS A 49 1.21 -4.87 9.80
N ILE A 50 1.24 -3.76 9.04
CA ILE A 50 2.32 -3.40 8.11
C ILE A 50 3.67 -3.20 8.82
N GLY A 51 3.66 -2.55 9.99
CA GLY A 51 4.88 -2.24 10.74
C GLY A 51 5.79 -1.20 10.07
N SER A 52 6.95 -0.93 10.67
CA SER A 52 7.91 0.06 10.16
C SER A 52 8.59 -0.38 8.85
N GLU A 53 8.94 -1.66 8.74
CA GLU A 53 9.57 -2.22 7.55
C GLU A 53 8.61 -2.19 6.35
N GLY A 54 7.36 -2.60 6.56
CA GLY A 54 6.35 -2.54 5.51
C GLY A 54 6.06 -1.11 5.06
N LEU A 55 6.11 -0.14 5.98
CA LEU A 55 5.98 1.27 5.59
C LEU A 55 7.13 1.71 4.69
N GLU A 56 8.37 1.37 5.00
CA GLU A 56 9.52 1.71 4.15
C GLU A 56 9.34 1.16 2.72
N MET A 57 8.80 -0.05 2.59
CA MET A 57 8.48 -0.65 1.29
C MET A 57 7.39 0.14 0.56
N ILE A 58 6.33 0.54 1.25
CA ILE A 58 5.25 1.35 0.65
C ILE A 58 5.80 2.70 0.20
N CYS A 59 6.59 3.40 1.02
CA CYS A 59 7.19 4.68 0.68
C CYS A 59 8.03 4.62 -0.60
N LYS A 60 8.90 3.61 -0.73
CA LYS A 60 9.71 3.39 -1.94
C LYS A 60 8.85 3.16 -3.18
N SER A 61 7.76 2.40 -3.04
CA SER A 61 6.82 2.16 -4.14
C SER A 61 6.05 3.42 -4.54
N LEU A 62 5.75 4.32 -3.59
CA LEU A 62 5.07 5.59 -3.85
C LEU A 62 5.96 6.59 -4.59
N GLU A 63 7.28 6.58 -4.38
CA GLU A 63 8.21 7.42 -5.15
C GLU A 63 8.15 7.11 -6.66
N ILE A 64 7.78 5.88 -7.02
CA ILE A 64 7.72 5.40 -8.40
C ILE A 64 6.30 5.54 -8.97
N ASN A 65 5.26 5.39 -8.14
CA ASN A 65 3.88 5.41 -8.63
C ASN A 65 3.41 6.83 -8.98
N PRO A 66 3.06 7.12 -10.25
CA PRO A 66 2.69 8.48 -10.68
C PRO A 66 1.21 8.82 -10.45
N THR A 67 0.42 7.91 -9.91
CA THR A 67 -1.05 7.94 -10.00
C THR A 67 -1.77 7.94 -8.65
N LEU A 68 -1.23 7.28 -7.65
CA LEU A 68 -1.84 7.17 -6.33
C LEU A 68 -1.71 8.52 -5.63
N THR A 69 -2.86 9.12 -5.30
CA THR A 69 -2.92 10.44 -4.65
C THR A 69 -3.38 10.37 -3.21
N LEU A 70 -3.96 9.24 -2.80
CA LEU A 70 -4.42 9.02 -1.44
C LEU A 70 -4.05 7.61 -0.96
N ILE A 71 -3.44 7.55 0.21
CA ILE A 71 -3.19 6.31 0.92
C ILE A 71 -3.49 6.48 2.41
N ASP A 72 -4.30 5.58 2.98
CA ASP A 72 -4.52 5.49 4.43
C ASP A 72 -3.74 4.29 4.97
N ILE A 73 -2.81 4.56 5.89
CA ILE A 73 -2.00 3.56 6.60
C ILE A 73 -2.17 3.69 8.12
N SER A 74 -3.24 4.32 8.58
CA SER A 74 -3.54 4.49 10.00
C SER A 74 -3.60 3.14 10.73
N ASN A 75 -3.25 3.14 12.03
CA ASN A 75 -3.33 1.97 12.89
C ASN A 75 -2.60 0.71 12.36
N ASN A 76 -1.38 0.88 11.84
CA ASN A 76 -0.57 -0.20 11.27
C ASN A 76 0.66 -0.61 12.08
N ASN A 77 0.70 -0.22 13.37
CA ASN A 77 1.82 -0.51 14.28
C ASN A 77 3.19 -0.07 13.73
N ILE A 78 3.24 1.08 13.06
CA ILE A 78 4.41 1.57 12.30
C ILE A 78 5.54 2.06 13.23
N GLY A 79 5.24 2.32 14.51
CA GLY A 79 6.22 2.82 15.48
C GLY A 79 6.72 4.23 15.16
N ILE A 80 7.49 4.81 16.10
CA ILE A 80 7.98 6.20 15.98
C ILE A 80 8.98 6.33 14.84
N GLU A 81 9.82 5.32 14.62
CA GLU A 81 10.84 5.32 13.57
C GLU A 81 10.27 5.27 12.16
N GLY A 82 9.10 4.65 11.98
CA GLY A 82 8.42 4.62 10.69
C GLY A 82 7.73 5.95 10.34
N ALA A 83 7.35 6.76 11.33
CA ALA A 83 6.69 8.05 11.12
C ALA A 83 7.63 9.19 10.71
N LYS A 84 8.78 8.88 10.09
CA LYS A 84 9.69 9.91 9.58
C LYS A 84 9.05 10.61 8.37
N PRO A 85 9.18 11.94 8.26
CA PRO A 85 8.76 12.64 7.05
C PRO A 85 9.51 12.08 5.85
N ILE A 86 8.76 11.74 4.79
CA ILE A 86 9.25 11.29 3.48
C ILE A 86 9.37 12.50 2.56
#